data_AF-A0A5C1AFZ3-F1
#
_entry.id   AF-A0A5C1AFZ3-F1
#
_cell.length_a   1.000
_cell.length_b   1.000
_cell.length_c   1.000
_cell.angle_alpha   90.00
_cell.angle_beta   90.00
_cell.angle_gamma   90.00
#
_symmetry.space_group_name_H-M   'P 1'
#
loop_
_entity.id
_entity.type
_entity.pdbx_description
1 polymer ?
#
loop_
_entity_poly.entity_id
_entity_poly.type
_entity_poly.pdbx_seq_one_letter_code
_entity_poly.pdbx_strand_id
1 'polypeptide(L)'
;MPSQCREQQLLDAMWERVRPLLPTRRPNPKGGRPWVDDKACFAGIVYQLRNACRWNHLPAYFPSGVTCWRRHRDWTAAGVWADVHRVVVGELAAAGRLDLRELFLDAPFAEDRQGGRASVAPGAASA
;
A
#
# COMPACT_ATOMS: atom_id res chain seq x y z
N MET A 1 9.55 1.25 -24.28
CA MET A 1 8.75 0.05 -23.97
C MET A 1 9.69 -0.93 -23.30
N PRO A 2 9.83 -0.98 -21.96
CA PRO A 2 10.65 -2.02 -21.36
C PRO A 2 9.98 -3.35 -21.69
N SER A 3 10.71 -4.29 -22.27
CA SER A 3 10.24 -5.56 -22.83
C SER A 3 9.33 -6.32 -21.84
N GLN A 4 8.02 -6.32 -22.13
CA GLN A 4 6.92 -6.37 -21.15
C GLN A 4 6.57 -7.73 -20.51
N CYS A 5 7.06 -8.88 -21.01
CA CYS A 5 6.57 -10.17 -20.48
C CYS A 5 7.00 -10.46 -19.04
N ARG A 6 8.29 -10.28 -18.69
CA ARG A 6 8.81 -10.71 -17.38
C ARG A 6 8.26 -9.86 -16.24
N GLU A 7 8.21 -8.55 -16.42
CA GLU A 7 7.70 -7.65 -15.38
C GLU A 7 6.18 -7.81 -15.20
N GLN A 8 5.44 -8.00 -16.29
CA GLN A 8 4.01 -8.30 -16.21
C GLN A 8 3.76 -9.65 -15.53
N GLN A 9 4.53 -10.69 -15.88
CA GLN A 9 4.45 -11.99 -15.21
C GLN A 9 4.74 -11.90 -13.72
N LEU A 10 5.76 -11.11 -13.33
CA LEU A 10 6.06 -10.86 -11.93
C LEU A 10 4.90 -10.15 -11.23
N LEU A 11 4.35 -9.11 -11.84
CA LEU A 11 3.21 -8.37 -11.29
C LEU A 11 1.98 -9.28 -11.13
N ASP A 12 1.72 -10.13 -12.13
CA ASP A 12 0.63 -11.10 -12.10
C ASP A 12 0.84 -12.13 -10.98
N ALA A 13 2.07 -12.66 -10.83
CA ALA A 13 2.42 -13.60 -9.77
C ALA A 13 2.36 -12.97 -8.36
N MET A 14 2.72 -11.70 -8.23
CA MET A 14 2.52 -10.93 -6.98
C MET A 14 1.04 -10.72 -6.72
N TRP A 15 0.28 -10.35 -7.75
CA TRP A 15 -1.15 -10.09 -7.63
C TRP A 15 -1.93 -11.32 -7.12
N GLU A 16 -1.61 -12.53 -7.59
CA GLU A 16 -2.27 -13.75 -7.11
C GLU A 16 -2.05 -14.00 -5.61
N ARG A 17 -0.94 -13.51 -5.04
CA ARG A 17 -0.70 -13.57 -3.58
C ARG A 17 -1.42 -12.47 -2.82
N VAL A 18 -1.51 -11.27 -3.41
CA VAL A 18 -2.12 -10.10 -2.74
C VAL A 18 -3.64 -10.13 -2.79
N ARG A 19 -4.24 -10.52 -3.92
CA ARG A 19 -5.69 -10.55 -4.13
C ARG A 19 -6.49 -11.22 -2.99
N PRO A 20 -6.12 -12.41 -2.47
CA PRO A 20 -6.86 -13.05 -1.38
C PRO A 20 -6.74 -12.33 -0.03
N LEU A 21 -5.75 -11.45 0.15
CA LEU A 21 -5.55 -10.67 1.37
C LEU A 21 -6.35 -9.37 1.36
N LEU A 22 -6.97 -9.01 0.24
CA LEU A 22 -7.72 -7.77 0.13
C LEU A 22 -9.03 -7.86 0.90
N PRO A 23 -9.42 -6.78 1.62
CA PRO A 23 -10.68 -6.76 2.32
C PRO A 23 -11.85 -6.88 1.32
N THR A 24 -12.83 -7.72 1.65
CA THR A 24 -14.03 -7.88 0.84
C THR A 24 -14.75 -6.55 0.71
N ARG A 25 -14.84 -6.04 -0.52
CA ARG A 25 -15.49 -4.78 -0.79
C ARG A 25 -17.00 -4.97 -0.82
N ARG A 26 -17.70 -4.26 0.05
CA ARG A 26 -19.17 -4.23 0.02
C ARG A 26 -19.63 -3.41 -1.19
N PRO A 27 -20.54 -3.94 -2.04
CA PRO A 27 -21.14 -3.17 -3.12
C PRO A 27 -21.80 -1.91 -2.58
N ASN A 28 -21.80 -0.82 -3.34
CA ASN A 28 -22.55 0.38 -2.96
C ASN A 28 -24.05 0.12 -3.21
N PRO A 29 -24.91 0.06 -2.18
CA PRO A 29 -26.33 -0.23 -2.35
C PRO A 29 -27.07 0.84 -3.15
N LYS A 30 -26.51 2.06 -3.27
CA LYS A 30 -27.11 3.17 -4.04
C LYS A 30 -26.66 3.21 -5.51
N GLY A 31 -25.84 2.26 -5.96
CA GLY A 31 -25.24 2.30 -7.30
C GLY A 31 -24.20 3.44 -7.44
N GLY A 32 -23.66 3.60 -8.66
CA GLY A 32 -22.67 4.63 -8.98
C GLY A 32 -21.65 4.18 -10.02
N ARG A 33 -20.65 5.04 -10.28
CA ARG A 33 -19.54 4.70 -11.19
C ARG A 33 -18.86 3.41 -10.70
N PRO A 34 -18.66 2.41 -11.59
CA PRO A 34 -17.95 1.19 -11.25
C PRO A 34 -16.59 1.50 -10.62
N TRP A 35 -16.23 0.73 -9.60
CA TRP A 35 -14.92 0.85 -8.99
C TRP A 35 -13.84 0.53 -10.01
N VAL A 36 -12.74 1.28 -9.93
CA VAL A 36 -11.53 0.94 -10.67
C VAL A 36 -11.03 -0.41 -10.19
N ASP A 37 -10.63 -1.24 -11.15
CA ASP A 37 -10.05 -2.56 -10.95
C ASP A 37 -8.89 -2.54 -9.93
N ASP A 38 -8.91 -3.53 -9.03
CA ASP A 38 -7.98 -3.62 -7.91
C ASP A 38 -6.57 -4.00 -8.40
N LYS A 39 -6.48 -4.85 -9.43
CA LYS A 39 -5.20 -5.23 -10.04
C LYS A 39 -4.53 -4.03 -10.72
N ALA A 40 -5.30 -3.21 -11.42
CA ALA A 40 -4.81 -1.96 -12.02
C ALA A 40 -4.32 -0.96 -10.96
N CYS A 41 -5.05 -0.83 -9.84
CA CYS A 41 -4.60 0.00 -8.72
C CYS A 41 -3.31 -0.56 -8.09
N PHE A 42 -3.23 -1.87 -7.88
CA PHE A 42 -2.05 -2.55 -7.37
C PHE A 42 -0.83 -2.32 -8.26
N ALA A 43 -0.99 -2.46 -9.58
CA ALA A 43 0.06 -2.17 -10.57
C ALA A 43 0.60 -0.74 -10.44
N GLY A 44 -0.31 0.24 -10.33
CA GLY A 44 0.06 1.64 -10.14
C GLY A 44 0.77 1.90 -8.82
N ILE A 45 0.35 1.24 -7.74
CA ILE A 45 1.00 1.34 -6.42
C ILE A 45 2.41 0.75 -6.47
N VAL A 46 2.59 -0.44 -7.05
CA VAL A 46 3.91 -1.07 -7.20
C VAL A 46 4.84 -0.18 -8.03
N TYR A 47 4.33 0.40 -9.12
CA TYR A 47 5.09 1.36 -9.92
C TYR A 47 5.51 2.57 -9.11
N GLN A 48 4.60 3.15 -8.33
CA GLN A 48 4.88 4.26 -7.44
C GLN A 48 5.96 3.90 -6.40
N LEU A 49 5.86 2.74 -5.76
CA LEU A 49 6.83 2.30 -4.75
C LEU A 49 8.23 2.05 -5.35
N ARG A 50 8.30 1.50 -6.57
CA ARG A 50 9.57 1.26 -7.26
C ARG A 50 10.27 2.53 -7.73
N ASN A 51 9.51 3.50 -8.26
CA ASN A 51 10.06 4.69 -8.91
C ASN A 51 10.08 5.92 -8.00
N ALA A 52 9.49 5.84 -6.80
CA ALA A 52 9.38 6.93 -5.82
C ALA A 52 8.88 8.26 -6.44
N CYS A 53 8.03 8.20 -7.47
CA CYS A 53 7.48 9.39 -8.12
C CYS A 53 6.42 10.08 -7.22
N ARG A 54 5.79 11.15 -7.71
CA ARG A 54 4.59 11.66 -7.04
C ARG A 54 3.38 10.90 -7.59
N TRP A 55 2.34 10.72 -6.79
CA TRP A 55 1.10 10.07 -7.26
C TRP A 55 0.56 10.71 -8.54
N ASN A 56 0.59 12.04 -8.65
CA ASN A 56 0.14 12.78 -9.84
C ASN A 56 1.04 12.59 -11.07
N HIS A 57 2.24 12.02 -10.90
CA HIS A 57 3.17 11.71 -11.98
C HIS A 57 3.11 10.23 -12.40
N LEU A 58 2.12 9.46 -11.91
CA LEU A 58 1.89 8.12 -12.45
C LEU A 58 1.64 8.22 -13.96
N PRO A 59 2.23 7.32 -14.76
CA PRO A 59 1.91 7.22 -16.18
C PRO A 59 0.42 7.01 -16.44
N ALA A 60 -0.08 7.58 -17.54
CA ALA A 60 -1.51 7.63 -17.87
C ALA A 60 -2.17 6.27 -18.16
N TYR A 61 -1.39 5.21 -18.36
CA TYR A 61 -1.92 3.85 -18.54
C TYR A 61 -2.36 3.20 -17.23
N PHE A 62 -1.99 3.76 -16.07
CA PHE A 62 -2.53 3.37 -14.78
C PHE A 62 -3.80 4.17 -14.44
N PRO A 63 -4.59 3.73 -13.44
CA PRO A 63 -5.59 4.59 -12.84
C PRO A 63 -4.98 5.89 -12.33
N SER A 64 -5.81 6.92 -12.18
CA SER A 64 -5.32 8.21 -11.70
C SER A 64 -4.57 8.07 -10.38
N GLY A 65 -3.49 8.85 -10.23
CA GLY A 65 -2.64 8.84 -9.04
C GLY A 65 -3.41 8.94 -7.74
N VAL A 66 -4.42 9.81 -7.70
CA VAL A 66 -5.31 9.99 -6.53
C VAL A 66 -6.09 8.71 -6.22
N THR A 67 -6.53 7.96 -7.24
CA THR A 67 -7.23 6.68 -7.05
C THR A 67 -6.29 5.63 -6.47
N CYS A 68 -5.08 5.52 -7.01
CA CYS A 68 -4.05 4.61 -6.50
C CYS A 68 -3.65 4.97 -5.06
N TRP A 69 -3.48 6.26 -4.75
CA TRP A 69 -3.17 6.73 -3.41
C TRP A 69 -4.29 6.40 -2.41
N ARG A 70 -5.55 6.69 -2.74
CA ARG A 70 -6.69 6.32 -1.89
C ARG A 70 -6.71 4.82 -1.63
N ARG A 71 -6.46 4.01 -2.67
CA ARG A 71 -6.39 2.56 -2.54
C ARG A 71 -5.26 2.11 -1.61
N HIS A 72 -4.06 2.64 -1.82
CA HIS A 72 -2.90 2.37 -0.98
C HIS A 72 -3.19 2.70 0.48
N ARG A 73 -3.77 3.88 0.75
CA ARG A 73 -4.16 4.32 2.09
C ARG A 73 -5.18 3.37 2.73
N ASP A 74 -6.25 3.05 2.00
CA ASP A 74 -7.32 2.18 2.51
C ASP A 74 -6.79 0.75 2.79
N TRP A 75 -5.91 0.22 1.94
CA TRP A 75 -5.24 -1.07 2.16
C TRP A 75 -4.24 -1.04 3.32
N THR A 76 -3.53 0.09 3.51
CA THR A 76 -2.64 0.28 4.66
C THR A 76 -3.45 0.25 5.95
N ALA A 77 -4.56 1.00 6.01
CA ALA A 77 -5.44 1.02 7.17
C ALA A 77 -6.08 -0.35 7.46
N ALA A 78 -6.31 -1.16 6.41
CA ALA A 78 -6.81 -2.53 6.54
C ALA A 78 -5.72 -3.57 6.88
N GLY A 79 -4.45 -3.18 7.00
CA GLY A 79 -3.35 -4.10 7.34
C GLY A 79 -2.84 -4.96 6.19
N VAL A 80 -3.33 -4.75 4.95
CA VAL A 80 -2.99 -5.58 3.78
C VAL A 80 -1.48 -5.68 3.57
N TRP A 81 -0.73 -4.59 3.72
CA TRP A 81 0.72 -4.60 3.51
C TRP A 81 1.48 -5.42 4.55
N ALA A 82 0.99 -5.44 5.81
CA ALA A 82 1.56 -6.29 6.84
C ALA A 82 1.30 -7.77 6.52
N ASP A 83 0.12 -8.10 6.01
CA ASP A 83 -0.24 -9.45 5.58
C ASP A 83 0.61 -9.92 4.40
N VAL A 84 0.77 -9.05 3.39
CA VAL A 84 1.64 -9.30 2.24
C VAL A 84 3.08 -9.53 2.69
N HIS A 85 3.60 -8.70 3.59
CA HIS A 85 4.94 -8.87 4.14
C HIS A 85 5.10 -10.23 4.85
N ARG A 86 4.13 -10.62 5.69
CA ARG A 86 4.15 -11.93 6.36
C ARG A 86 4.16 -13.10 5.39
N VAL A 87 3.36 -13.03 4.32
CA VAL A 87 3.33 -14.09 3.29
C VAL A 87 4.68 -14.20 2.59
N VAL A 88 5.25 -13.08 2.14
CA VAL A 88 6.54 -13.09 1.42
C VAL A 88 7.68 -13.59 2.33
N VAL A 89 7.76 -13.09 3.56
CA VAL A 89 8.76 -13.55 4.54
C VAL A 89 8.59 -15.03 4.85
N GLY A 90 7.34 -15.51 5.02
CA GLY A 90 7.04 -16.92 5.24
C GLY A 90 7.46 -17.81 4.08
N GLU A 91 7.18 -17.41 2.84
CA GLU A 91 7.61 -18.12 1.63
C GLU A 91 9.14 -18.20 1.52
N LEU A 92 9.85 -17.10 1.78
CA LEU A 92 11.31 -17.05 1.72
C LEU A 92 11.97 -17.86 2.84
N ALA A 93 11.44 -17.79 4.06
CA ALA A 93 11.91 -18.59 5.19
C ALA A 93 11.71 -20.09 4.93
N ALA A 94 10.52 -20.49 4.44
CA ALA A 94 10.24 -21.88 4.09
C ALA A 94 11.13 -22.41 2.96
N ALA A 95 11.52 -21.55 2.02
CA ALA A 95 12.46 -21.87 0.96
C ALA A 95 13.94 -21.90 1.42
N GLY A 96 14.23 -21.61 2.70
CA GLY A 96 15.59 -21.49 3.24
C GLY A 96 16.37 -20.33 2.61
N ARG A 97 15.67 -19.32 2.09
CA ARG A 97 16.24 -18.13 1.42
C ARG A 97 16.36 -16.93 2.34
N LEU A 98 15.91 -17.06 3.59
CA LEU A 98 15.89 -15.99 4.58
C LEU A 98 16.30 -16.53 5.95
N ASP A 99 17.36 -15.97 6.53
CA ASP A 99 17.63 -16.15 7.97
C ASP A 99 16.94 -15.01 8.74
N LEU A 100 15.87 -15.35 9.45
CA LEU A 100 15.07 -14.39 10.21
C LEU A 100 15.86 -13.74 11.36
N ARG A 101 16.98 -14.32 11.78
CA ARG A 101 17.85 -13.76 12.83
C ARG A 101 18.59 -12.52 12.35
N GLU A 102 18.97 -12.49 11.08
CA GLU A 102 19.69 -11.36 10.47
C GLU A 102 18.72 -10.22 10.13
N LEU A 103 17.53 -10.55 9.64
CA LEU A 103 16.52 -9.55 9.23
C LEU A 103 16.03 -8.64 10.37
N PHE A 104 16.07 -9.11 11.62
CA PHE A 104 15.65 -8.32 12.78
C PHE A 104 16.55 -7.10 13.03
N LEU A 105 17.83 -7.17 12.63
CA LEU A 105 18.82 -6.11 12.86
C LEU A 105 18.64 -4.91 11.92
N ASP A 106 18.04 -5.12 10.74
CA ASP A 106 17.97 -4.10 9.68
C ASP A 106 16.67 -3.26 9.68
N ALA A 107 15.72 -3.54 10.58
CA ALA A 107 14.50 -2.76 10.66
C ALA A 107 14.79 -1.38 11.30
N PRO A 108 14.62 -0.25 10.59
CA PRO A 108 14.74 1.05 11.24
C PRO A 108 13.63 1.17 12.29
N PHE A 109 14.00 1.41 13.55
CA PHE A 109 13.05 1.80 14.59
C PHE A 109 12.48 3.16 14.20
N ALA A 110 11.29 3.17 13.61
CA ALA A 110 10.54 4.39 13.37
C ALA A 110 9.82 4.77 14.68
N GLU A 111 10.35 5.76 15.39
CA GLU A 111 9.58 6.44 16.44
C GLU A 111 8.38 7.13 15.79
N ASP A 112 7.17 6.82 16.26
CA ASP A 112 5.97 7.53 15.87
C ASP A 112 6.01 8.97 16.41
N ARG A 113 6.30 9.93 15.54
CA ARG A 113 6.22 11.36 15.88
C ARG A 113 4.78 11.85 15.79
N GLN A 114 3.90 11.34 16.66
CA GLN A 114 2.57 11.91 16.86
C GLN A 114 2.68 13.18 17.74
N GLY A 115 3.07 14.30 17.13
CA GLY A 115 3.24 15.60 17.80
C GLY A 115 2.39 16.70 17.18
N GLY A 116 1.17 16.88 17.68
CA GLY A 116 0.32 18.04 17.38
C GLY A 116 -0.45 18.47 18.63
N ARG A 117 0.05 19.52 19.29
CA ARG A 117 -0.38 20.04 20.59
C ARG A 117 -1.86 20.45 20.60
N ALA A 118 -2.61 19.98 21.61
CA ALA A 118 -3.87 20.62 22.00
C ALA A 118 -3.55 22.05 22.47
N SER A 119 -4.02 23.04 21.72
CA SER A 119 -3.96 24.44 22.14
C SER A 119 -5.09 24.69 23.13
N VAL A 120 -4.75 24.85 24.41
CA VAL A 120 -5.67 25.38 25.42
C VAL A 120 -5.83 26.88 25.16
N ALA A 121 -7.07 27.33 24.96
CA ALA A 121 -7.39 28.75 24.82
C ALA A 121 -7.16 29.49 26.15
N PRO A 122 -6.65 30.73 26.15
CA PRO A 122 -6.48 31.50 27.39
C PRO A 122 -7.85 32.01 27.88
N GLY A 123 -8.08 31.88 29.19
CA GLY A 123 -9.29 32.32 29.87
C GLY A 123 -9.48 33.84 29.79
N ALA A 124 -10.74 34.24 29.63
CA ALA A 124 -11.18 35.62 29.69
C ALA A 124 -10.93 36.21 31.10
N ALA A 125 -10.29 37.37 31.15
CA ALA A 125 -10.22 38.21 32.34
C ALA A 125 -11.57 38.92 32.55
N SER A 126 -12.13 38.81 33.75
CA SER A 126 -13.28 39.60 34.19
C SER A 126 -12.84 41.02 34.53
N ALA A 127 -13.64 42.00 34.12
CA ALA A 127 -13.69 43.35 34.71
C ALA A 127 -14.51 43.32 36.01
#